data_AF-W4MC87-F1
#
_entry.id   AF-W4MC87-F1
#
_cell.length_a   1.000
_cell.length_b   1.000
_cell.length_c   1.000
_cell.angle_alpha   90.00
_cell.angle_beta   90.00
_cell.angle_gamma   90.00
#
_symmetry.space_group_name_H-M   'P 1'
#
loop_
_entity.id
_entity.type
_entity.pdbx_description
1 polymer ?
#
loop_
_entity_poly.entity_id
_entity_poly.type
_entity_poly.pdbx_seq_one_letter_code
_entity_poly.pdbx_strand_id
1 'polypeptide(L)' 'MKIPELRALAESQLGDRFDIRAFHDQLLARGALPLDVLECFTKAWIEDQRQ' A
#
# COMPACT_ATOMS: atom_id res chain seq x y z
N MET A 1 -6.39 -6.67 -11.89
CA MET A 1 -5.82 -5.30 -12.03
C MET A 1 -4.88 -5.13 -10.87
N LYS A 2 -3.65 -4.63 -11.08
CA LYS A 2 -2.58 -4.70 -10.06
C LYS A 2 -2.82 -3.89 -8.78
N ILE A 3 -3.55 -2.76 -8.83
CA ILE A 3 -3.83 -1.93 -7.64
C ILE A 3 -4.75 -2.61 -6.60
N PRO A 4 -5.90 -3.22 -6.97
CA PRO A 4 -6.72 -3.92 -5.99
C PRO A 4 -6.04 -5.14 -5.35
N GLU A 5 -5.06 -5.77 -6.01
CA GLU A 5 -4.25 -6.84 -5.42
C GLU A 5 -3.35 -6.31 -4.29
N LEU A 6 -2.70 -5.17 -4.50
CA LEU A 6 -1.90 -4.50 -3.47
C LEU A 6 -2.75 -4.02 -2.29
N ARG A 7 -3.95 -3.55 -2.57
CA ARG A 7 -4.92 -3.18 -1.52
C ARG A 7 -5.30 -4.39 -0.67
N ALA A 8 -5.64 -5.52 -1.30
CA ALA A 8 -5.98 -6.75 -0.60
C ALA A 8 -4.80 -7.29 0.24
N LEU A 9 -3.56 -7.15 -0.26
CA LEU A 9 -2.35 -7.49 0.50
C LEU A 9 -2.22 -6.61 1.76
N ALA A 10 -2.39 -5.30 1.61
CA ALA A 10 -2.31 -4.36 2.74
C ALA A 10 -3.42 -4.62 3.77
N GLU A 11 -4.66 -4.82 3.32
CA GLU A 11 -5.80 -5.20 4.17
C GLU A 11 -5.53 -6.51 4.93
N SER A 12 -4.97 -7.52 4.26
CA SER A 12 -4.67 -8.80 4.90
C SER A 12 -3.52 -8.72 5.91
N GLN A 13 -2.54 -7.84 5.70
CA GLN A 13 -1.36 -7.73 6.56
C GLN A 13 -1.57 -6.79 7.75
N LEU A 14 -2.36 -5.73 7.57
CA LEU A 14 -2.63 -4.72 8.59
C LEU A 14 -3.94 -4.98 9.35
N GLY A 15 -4.90 -5.69 8.76
CA GLY A 15 -6.18 -6.00 9.39
C GLY A 15 -6.89 -4.73 9.87
N ASP A 16 -7.21 -4.67 11.16
CA ASP A 16 -7.85 -3.50 11.80
C ASP A 16 -7.00 -2.23 11.79
N ARG A 17 -5.67 -2.34 11.57
CA ARG A 17 -4.78 -1.17 11.42
C ARG A 17 -4.74 -0.63 10.00
N PHE A 18 -5.42 -1.26 9.05
CA PHE A 18 -5.43 -0.80 7.68
C PHE A 18 -6.22 0.50 7.52
N ASP A 19 -5.54 1.57 7.12
CA ASP A 19 -6.18 2.82 6.76
C ASP A 19 -6.16 3.03 5.23
N ILE A 20 -7.35 2.98 4.62
CA ILE A 20 -7.54 3.19 3.19
C ILE A 20 -7.17 4.61 2.74
N ARG A 21 -7.32 5.62 3.60
CA ARG A 21 -6.91 7.00 3.29
C ARG A 21 -5.40 7.09 3.27
N ALA A 22 -4.71 6.51 4.24
CA ALA A 22 -3.24 6.47 4.25
C ALA A 22 -2.67 5.70 3.04
N PHE A 23 -3.32 4.61 2.62
CA PHE A 23 -2.96 3.89 1.39
C PHE A 23 -3.07 4.78 0.14
N HIS A 24 -4.19 5.50 -0.03
CA HIS A 24 -4.36 6.41 -1.16
C HIS A 24 -3.43 7.63 -1.07
N ASP A 25 -3.16 8.15 0.13
CA ASP A 25 -2.26 9.26 0.35
C ASP A 25 -0.83 8.87 -0.06
N GLN A 26 -0.36 7.69 0.34
CA GLN A 26 0.92 7.14 -0.11
C GLN A 26 0.98 6.98 -1.64
N LEU A 27 -0.10 6.48 -2.23
CA LEU A 27 -0.22 6.28 -3.68
C LEU A 27 -0.13 7.60 -4.46
N LEU A 28 -0.81 8.64 -3.96
CA LEU A 28 -0.84 9.97 -4.58
C LEU A 28 0.42 10.77 -4.30
N ALA A 29 1.01 10.65 -3.10
CA ALA A 29 2.18 11.39 -2.65
C ALA A 29 3.42 11.13 -3.52
N ARG A 30 3.50 9.97 -4.15
CA ARG A 30 4.66 9.56 -4.97
C ARG A 30 4.42 9.65 -6.47
N GLY A 31 3.22 10.07 -6.90
CA GLY A 31 2.87 10.23 -8.31
C GLY A 31 2.81 8.91 -9.09
N ALA A 32 2.81 9.00 -10.43
CA ALA A 32 2.72 7.84 -11.30
C ALA A 32 4.03 7.06 -11.33
N LEU A 33 4.15 6.05 -10.48
CA LEU A 33 5.26 5.10 -10.47
C LEU A 33 4.93 3.84 -11.29
N PRO A 34 5.95 3.17 -11.85
CA PRO A 34 5.78 1.83 -12.40
C PRO A 34 5.20 0.88 -11.36
N LEU A 35 4.36 -0.05 -11.78
CA LEU A 35 3.66 -0.96 -10.87
C LEU A 35 4.63 -1.72 -9.96
N ASP A 36 5.72 -2.27 -10.49
CA ASP A 36 6.75 -2.98 -9.71
C ASP A 36 7.33 -2.15 -8.56
N VAL A 37 7.54 -0.86 -8.79
CA VAL A 37 8.06 0.07 -7.79
C VAL A 37 7.00 0.33 -6.72
N LEU A 38 5.74 0.47 -7.16
CA LEU A 38 4.58 0.67 -6.30
C LEU A 38 4.35 -0.54 -5.37
N GLU A 39 4.59 -1.77 -5.86
CA GLU A 39 4.53 -2.98 -5.01
C GLU A 39 5.59 -2.97 -3.92
N CYS A 40 6.83 -2.59 -4.25
CA CYS A 40 7.93 -2.52 -3.29
C CYS A 40 7.64 -1.49 -2.19
N PHE A 41 7.15 -0.30 -2.56
CA PHE A 41 6.78 0.73 -1.58
C PHE A 41 5.56 0.36 -0.75
N THR A 42 4.57 -0.30 -1.34
CA THR A 42 3.40 -0.77 -0.58
C THR A 42 3.83 -1.76 0.49
N LYS A 43 4.73 -2.70 0.15
CA LYS A 43 5.29 -3.65 1.13
C LYS A 43 6.07 -2.94 2.24
N ALA A 44 6.96 -2.01 1.88
CA ALA A 44 7.72 -1.24 2.87
C ALA A 44 6.80 -0.41 3.80
N TRP A 45 5.74 0.19 3.26
CA TRP A 45 4.77 0.91 4.05
C TRP A 45 3.94 -0.01 4.95
N ILE A 46 3.52 -1.19 4.47
CA ILE A 46 2.86 -2.21 5.31
C ILE A 46 3.76 -2.60 6.49
N GLU A 47 5.06 -2.79 6.27
CA GLU A 47 6.01 -3.09 7.35
C GLU A 47 6.12 -1.94 8.35
N ASP A 48 6.19 -0.70 7.88
CA ASP A 48 6.19 0.51 8.71
C ASP A 48 4.91 0.63 9.58
N GLN A 49 3.74 0.36 9.01
CA GLN A 49 2.45 0.42 9.73
C GLN A 49 2.21 -0.76 10.70
N ARG A 50 2.99 -1.84 10.58
CA ARG A 50 2.95 -2.97 11.52
C ARG A 50 3.76 -2.71 12.79
N GLN A 51 4.75 -1.82 12.72
CA GLN A 51 5.53 -1.40 13.89
C GLN A 51 4.69 -0.57 14.87
#